data_AF-A0AA41XSV5-F1
#
_entry.id   AF-A0AA41XSV5-F1
#
_cell.length_a   1.000
_cell.length_b   1.000
_cell.length_c   1.000
_cell.angle_alpha   90.00
_cell.angle_beta   90.00
_cell.angle_gamma   90.00
#
_symmetry.space_group_name_H-M   'P 1'
#
loop_
_entity.id
_entity.type
_entity.pdbx_description
1 polymer ?
#
loop_
_entity_poly.entity_id
_entity_poly.type
_entity_poly.pdbx_seq_one_letter_code
_entity_poly.pdbx_strand_id
1 'polypeptide(L)' 'MANGSEAKVINLRSHPAWAAARRREWERRAAMRRHPSYLARRQAAGGVVRRFTVYSNGDTPA' A
#
# COMPACT_ATOMS: atom_id res chain seq x y z
N MET A 1 51.26 -3.15 16.79
CA MET A 1 49.91 -3.71 16.65
C MET A 1 49.03 -2.63 16.06
N ALA A 2 48.65 -2.76 14.79
CA ALA A 2 47.81 -1.79 14.11
C ALA A 2 46.36 -2.05 14.52
N ASN A 3 45.77 -1.12 15.29
CA ASN A 3 44.41 -1.24 15.78
C ASN A 3 43.45 -1.43 14.61
N GLY A 4 42.65 -2.49 14.73
CA GLY A 4 41.80 -3.00 13.69
C GLY A 4 40.73 -2.01 13.22
N SER A 5 40.44 -2.13 11.92
CA SER A 5 39.17 -1.78 11.28
C SER A 5 38.66 -0.37 11.54
N GLU A 6 39.11 0.57 10.71
CA GLU A 6 38.44 1.83 10.44
C GLU A 6 37.01 1.52 9.95
N ALA A 7 36.05 1.50 10.87
CA ALA A 7 34.66 1.16 10.54
C ALA A 7 34.11 2.22 9.57
N LYS A 8 33.88 1.82 8.32
CA LYS A 8 33.30 2.70 7.30
C LYS A 8 31.87 3.05 7.70
N VAL A 9 31.69 4.21 8.35
CA VAL A 9 30.38 4.70 8.78
C VAL A 9 29.58 5.10 7.54
N ILE A 10 28.69 4.21 7.08
CA ILE A 10 27.80 4.50 5.97
C ILE A 10 26.57 5.24 6.50
N ASN A 11 26.48 6.54 6.22
CA ASN A 11 25.26 7.30 6.50
C ASN A 11 24.17 6.92 5.49
N LEU A 12 23.23 6.07 5.92
CA LEU A 12 22.14 5.56 5.08
C LEU A 12 21.33 6.68 4.41
N ARG A 13 21.13 7.82 5.10
CA ARG A 13 20.26 8.90 4.60
C ARG A 13 20.86 9.63 3.40
N SER A 14 22.19 9.67 3.31
CA SER A 14 22.95 10.26 2.19
C SER A 14 23.43 9.21 1.19
N HIS A 15 23.14 7.93 1.40
CA HIS A 15 23.68 6.87 0.57
C HIS A 15 22.84 6.68 -0.70
N PRO A 16 23.44 6.75 -1.91
CA PRO A 16 22.70 6.69 -3.17
C PRO A 16 21.96 5.36 -3.35
N ALA A 17 22.54 4.25 -2.91
CA ALA A 17 21.86 2.94 -2.98
C ALA A 17 20.63 2.87 -2.08
N TRP A 18 20.63 3.57 -0.94
CA TRP A 18 19.48 3.63 -0.04
C TRP A 18 18.36 4.49 -0.65
N ALA A 19 18.72 5.62 -1.26
CA ALA A 19 17.77 6.45 -2.00
C ALA A 19 17.11 5.67 -3.17
N ALA A 20 17.91 4.91 -3.94
CA ALA A 20 17.40 4.06 -5.02
C ALA A 20 16.48 2.94 -4.51
N ALA A 21 16.86 2.26 -3.42
CA ALA A 21 16.03 1.24 -2.79
C ALA A 21 14.70 1.81 -2.29
N ARG A 22 14.74 3.00 -1.66
CA ARG A 22 13.55 3.71 -1.19
C ARG A 22 12.64 4.09 -2.36
N ARG A 23 13.20 4.60 -3.47
CA ARG A 23 12.45 4.90 -4.69
C ARG A 23 11.73 3.65 -5.23
N ARG A 24 12.44 2.54 -5.38
CA ARG A 24 11.87 1.26 -5.84
C ARG A 24 10.74 0.77 -4.93
N GLU A 25 10.87 0.97 -3.61
CA GLU A 25 9.80 0.64 -2.68
C GLU A 25 8.55 1.49 -2.90
N TRP A 26 8.69 2.81 -3.11
CA TRP A 26 7.58 3.70 -3.42
C TRP A 26 6.88 3.31 -4.73
N GLU A 27 7.64 3.00 -5.77
CA GLU A 27 7.12 2.55 -7.06
C GLU A 27 6.35 1.22 -6.91
N ARG A 28 6.90 0.25 -6.17
CA ARG A 28 6.23 -1.02 -5.88
C ARG A 28 4.93 -0.79 -5.10
N ARG A 29 4.94 0.09 -4.09
CA ARG A 29 3.73 0.43 -3.33
C ARG A 29 2.70 1.11 -4.22
N ALA A 30 3.10 2.04 -5.07
CA ALA A 30 2.21 2.70 -6.02
C ALA A 30 1.57 1.70 -6.99
N ALA A 31 2.35 0.76 -7.52
CA ALA A 31 1.85 -0.32 -8.37
C ALA A 31 0.85 -1.21 -7.62
N MET A 32 1.20 -1.65 -6.39
CA MET A 32 0.29 -2.45 -5.56
C MET A 32 -1.02 -1.71 -5.23
N ARG A 33 -0.98 -0.38 -5.06
CA ARG A 33 -2.20 0.41 -4.78
C ARG A 33 -3.19 0.43 -5.94
N ARG A 34 -2.72 0.23 -7.17
CA ARG A 34 -3.57 0.12 -8.37
C ARG A 34 -4.15 -1.27 -8.55
N HIS A 35 -3.67 -2.26 -7.80
CA HIS A 35 -4.11 -3.63 -7.95
C HIS A 35 -5.56 -3.81 -7.43
N PRO A 36 -6.43 -4.53 -8.16
CA PRO A 36 -7.83 -4.71 -7.77
C PRO A 36 -7.99 -5.38 -6.41
N SER A 37 -7.11 -6.33 -6.04
CA SER A 37 -7.16 -6.95 -4.70
C SER A 37 -6.85 -5.96 -3.57
N TYR A 38 -5.96 -4.98 -3.81
CA TYR A 38 -5.68 -3.94 -2.85
C TYR A 38 -6.86 -2.96 -2.72
N LEU A 39 -7.50 -2.61 -3.84
CA LEU A 39 -8.71 -1.80 -3.83
C LEU A 39 -9.87 -2.51 -3.12
N ALA A 40 -10.09 -3.79 -3.40
CA ALA A 40 -11.09 -4.61 -2.72
C ALA A 40 -10.84 -4.71 -1.21
N ARG A 41 -9.59 -4.95 -0.80
CA ARG A 41 -9.20 -4.96 0.62
C ARG A 41 -9.39 -3.59 1.28
N ARG A 42 -9.09 -2.50 0.57
CA ARG A 42 -9.28 -1.14 1.07
C ARG A 42 -10.77 -0.80 1.23
N GLN A 43 -11.63 -1.25 0.32
CA GLN A 43 -13.08 -1.07 0.43
C GLN A 43 -13.66 -1.91 1.57
N ALA A 44 -13.17 -3.13 1.77
CA ALA A 44 -13.55 -3.97 2.91
C ALA A 44 -13.16 -3.34 4.25
N ALA A 45 -11.97 -2.75 4.35
CA ALA A 45 -11.50 -2.04 5.55
C ALA A 45 -12.24 -0.71 5.79
N GLY A 46 -12.86 -0.13 4.77
CA GLY A 46 -13.62 1.14 4.85
C GLY A 46 -15.09 0.98 5.23
N GLY A 47 -15.55 -0.24 5.53
CA GLY A 47 -16.96 -0.54 5.72
C GLY A 47 -17.70 -0.49 4.38
N VAL A 48 -17.99 -1.65 3.81
CA VAL A 48 -18.77 -1.72 2.57
C VAL A 48 -20.20 -1.30 2.91
N VAL A 49 -20.56 -0.03 2.69
CA VAL A 49 -21.97 0.38 2.62
C VAL A 49 -22.52 -0.18 1.31
N ARG A 50 -22.84 -1.48 1.31
CA ARG A 50 -23.66 -2.08 0.25
C ARG A 50 -25.04 -1.48 0.39
N ARG A 51 -25.33 -0.45 -0.39
CA ARG A 51 -26.68 0.08 -0.55
C ARG A 51 -27.50 -0.98 -1.28
N PHE A 52 -28.09 -1.90 -0.52
CA PHE A 52 -29.16 -2.74 -1.03
C PHE A 52 -30.38 -1.84 -1.19
N THR A 53 -30.72 -1.49 -2.42
CA THR A 53 -32.02 -0.89 -2.72
C THR A 53 -33.06 -1.99 -2.51
N VAL A 54 -33.67 -2.02 -1.34
CA VAL A 54 -34.85 -2.86 -1.07
C VAL A 54 -36.01 -2.20 -1.79
N TYR A 55 -36.44 -2.77 -2.91
CA TYR A 55 -37.73 -2.43 -3.49
C TYR A 55 -38.80 -3.04 -2.57
N SER A 56 -39.64 -2.20 -1.98
CA SER A 56 -40.80 -2.67 -1.22
C SER A 56 -41.76 -3.33 -2.20
N ASN A 57 -42.01 -4.63 -2.04
CA ASN A 57 -42.94 -5.42 -2.86
C ASN A 57 -44.40 -5.05 -2.54
N GLY A 58 -44.79 -3.79 -2.77
CA GLY A 58 -46.12 -3.27 -2.45
C GLY A 58 -47.07 -3.11 -3.64
N ASP A 59 -46.55 -3.04 -4.88
CA ASP A 59 -47.35 -2.60 -6.03
C ASP A 59 -47.44 -3.65 -7.15
N THR A 60 -47.80 -4.88 -6.81
CA THR A 60 -48.28 -5.84 -7.81
C THR A 60 -49.82 -5.82 -7.79
N PRO A 61 -50.51 -5.11 -8.69
CA PRO A 61 -51.97 -5.20 -8.79
C PRO A 61 -52.38 -6.58 -9.33
N ALA A 62 -53.43 -7.13 -8.72
CA ALA A 62 -54.02 -8.45 -9.01
C ALA A 62 -54.81 -8.47 -10.33
#